data_AF-A0A0Q5X721-F1
#
_entry.id   AF-A0A0Q5X721-F1
#
_cell.length_a   1.000
_cell.length_b   1.000
_cell.length_c   1.000
_cell.angle_alpha   90.00
_cell.angle_beta   90.00
_cell.angle_gamma   90.00
#
_symmetry.space_group_name_H-M   'P 1'
#
loop_
_entity.id
_entity.type
_entity.pdbx_description
1 polymer ?
#
loop_
_entity_poly.entity_id
_entity_poly.type
_entity_poly.pdbx_seq_one_letter_code
_entity_poly.pdbx_strand_id
1 'polypeptide(L)'
;MAVMVIHVDRTAVKAKSIPSKAVLALEERTPEASVLSRGWVTRHWLEASGQDGVPAGFIVDRTNRIAWMGPATHIEPILKRILRGEWNIDAARTEWQAKVSDDSVRLLQYRRDILEATVTGDVATASSLVKQAETELPSALGHAEFNILKLQAIVDGPDPDDHATRFYIEASDRFPTDVDAQLRLAAVIVRDTPLNIEALKAVLDRLQRLERQWRSSTEADRPFPIFQVRLHLTIAEAALRIGETAECERQIERVSLLGHDTRLDDAHRNVAADDSARIRRLRHEAGIASRSGMAPADDPSETEGENRAGISCRTGSCTAAADSGDIAAPL
;
A
#
# COMPACT_ATOMS: atom_id res chain seq x y z
N MET A 1 30.71 -13.99 -5.15
CA MET A 1 29.90 -12.78 -4.88
C MET A 1 28.54 -13.03 -5.51
N ALA A 2 27.47 -12.78 -4.77
CA ALA A 2 26.10 -12.83 -5.27
C ALA A 2 25.46 -11.44 -5.13
N VAL A 3 24.66 -11.05 -6.11
CA VAL A 3 23.91 -9.78 -6.13
C VAL A 3 22.46 -10.11 -6.43
N MET A 4 21.55 -9.58 -5.64
CA MET A 4 20.12 -9.72 -5.89
C MET A 4 19.60 -8.58 -6.77
N VAL A 5 18.79 -8.93 -7.76
CA VAL A 5 18.29 -8.01 -8.79
C VAL A 5 16.78 -8.18 -8.99
N ILE A 6 16.09 -7.08 -9.27
CA ILE A 6 14.64 -7.08 -9.50
C ILE A 6 14.29 -7.63 -10.89
N HIS A 7 15.06 -7.25 -11.91
CA HIS A 7 14.82 -7.65 -13.30
C HIS A 7 15.74 -8.81 -13.72
N VAL A 8 15.33 -10.03 -13.38
CA VAL A 8 16.09 -11.26 -13.63
C VAL A 8 16.48 -11.41 -15.10
N ASP A 9 15.52 -11.31 -16.03
CA ASP A 9 15.79 -11.52 -17.46
C ASP A 9 16.69 -10.44 -18.06
N ARG A 10 16.42 -9.17 -17.75
CA ARG A 10 17.25 -8.05 -18.20
C ARG A 10 18.68 -8.17 -17.67
N THR A 11 18.83 -8.61 -16.42
CA THR A 11 20.14 -8.86 -15.81
C THR A 11 20.82 -10.04 -16.48
N ALA A 12 20.10 -11.13 -16.77
CA ALA A 12 20.65 -12.30 -17.43
C ALA A 12 21.18 -11.98 -18.83
N VAL A 13 20.41 -11.23 -19.63
CA VAL A 13 20.84 -10.76 -20.96
C VAL A 13 22.09 -9.89 -20.84
N LYS A 14 22.10 -8.93 -19.90
CA LYS A 14 23.25 -8.06 -19.71
C LYS A 14 24.48 -8.84 -19.23
N ALA A 15 24.33 -9.77 -18.30
CA ALA A 15 25.41 -10.60 -17.77
C ALA A 15 26.06 -11.45 -18.87
N LYS A 16 25.26 -12.06 -19.76
CA LYS A 16 25.76 -12.80 -20.93
C LYS A 16 26.57 -11.93 -21.91
N SER A 17 26.27 -10.63 -21.98
CA SER A 17 26.95 -9.69 -22.89
C SER A 17 28.28 -9.14 -22.36
N ILE A 18 28.61 -9.36 -21.08
CA ILE A 18 29.82 -8.85 -20.45
C ILE A 18 30.84 -10.00 -20.39
N PRO A 19 32.06 -9.86 -20.94
CA PRO A 19 33.11 -10.85 -20.77
C PRO A 19 33.55 -10.85 -19.30
N SER A 20 32.94 -11.73 -18.50
CA SER A 20 33.21 -11.83 -17.07
C SER A 20 33.48 -13.28 -16.67
N LYS A 21 34.29 -13.47 -15.63
CA LYS A 21 34.46 -14.77 -14.95
C LYS A 21 33.30 -15.07 -13.97
N ALA A 22 32.25 -14.26 -13.96
CA ALA A 22 31.16 -14.42 -13.02
C ALA A 22 30.26 -15.59 -13.44
N VAL A 23 29.96 -16.48 -12.50
CA VAL A 23 28.90 -17.48 -12.65
C VAL A 23 27.60 -16.80 -12.26
N LEU A 24 26.63 -16.73 -13.18
CA LEU A 24 25.30 -16.25 -12.89
C LEU A 24 24.45 -17.43 -12.42
N ALA A 25 24.08 -17.42 -11.13
CA ALA A 25 23.05 -18.29 -10.59
C ALA A 25 21.75 -17.50 -10.54
N LEU A 26 20.76 -17.96 -11.29
CA LEU A 26 19.40 -17.42 -11.23
C LEU A 26 18.54 -18.43 -10.51
N GLU A 27 17.82 -17.95 -9.50
CA GLU A 27 16.78 -18.77 -8.90
C GLU A 27 15.64 -18.92 -9.91
N GLU A 28 15.23 -20.16 -10.15
CA GLU A 28 14.11 -20.47 -11.05
C GLU A 28 12.81 -20.00 -10.40
N ARG A 29 11.98 -19.30 -11.17
CA ARG A 29 10.67 -18.86 -10.69
C ARG A 29 9.76 -20.08 -10.56
N THR A 30 9.16 -20.27 -9.40
CA THR A 30 8.14 -21.31 -9.22
C THR A 30 6.87 -20.92 -10.01
N PRO A 31 6.20 -21.85 -10.71
CA PRO A 31 5.02 -21.51 -11.50
C PRO A 31 3.82 -21.02 -10.67
N GLU A 32 3.73 -21.47 -9.42
CA GLU A 32 2.65 -21.15 -8.47
C GLU A 32 2.94 -19.89 -7.63
N ALA A 33 4.08 -19.25 -7.86
CA ALA A 33 4.47 -18.04 -7.16
C ALA A 33 3.54 -16.87 -7.53
N SER A 34 2.92 -16.25 -6.52
CA SER A 34 2.33 -14.92 -6.62
C SER A 34 3.28 -13.94 -7.34
N VAL A 35 2.76 -12.86 -7.93
CA VAL A 35 3.61 -11.78 -8.48
C VAL A 35 4.54 -11.16 -7.45
N LEU A 36 4.20 -11.30 -6.16
CA LEU A 36 5.02 -10.90 -5.03
C LEU A 36 5.89 -12.03 -4.47
N SER A 37 5.80 -13.24 -5.02
CA SER A 37 6.44 -14.41 -4.45
C SER A 37 7.94 -14.24 -4.47
N ARG A 38 8.52 -14.55 -3.32
CA ARG A 38 9.91 -14.33 -3.01
C ARG A 38 10.62 -15.66 -3.12
N GLY A 39 11.66 -15.70 -3.94
CA GLY A 39 12.53 -16.85 -4.05
C GLY A 39 13.13 -17.27 -2.71
N TRP A 40 13.50 -18.53 -2.60
CA TRP A 40 14.26 -19.15 -1.52
C TRP A 40 15.45 -18.29 -1.09
N VAL A 41 16.22 -17.73 -2.04
CA VAL A 41 17.37 -16.87 -1.70
C VAL A 41 16.90 -15.58 -1.02
N THR A 42 15.82 -14.97 -1.51
CA THR A 42 15.23 -13.80 -0.84
C THR A 42 14.85 -14.16 0.58
N ARG A 43 13.98 -15.16 0.78
CA ARG A 43 13.48 -15.54 2.12
C ARG A 43 14.58 -15.95 3.09
N HIS A 44 15.50 -16.81 2.69
CA HIS A 44 16.46 -17.41 3.60
C HIS A 44 17.76 -16.61 3.76
N TRP A 45 18.06 -15.67 2.86
CA TRP A 45 19.28 -14.88 2.93
C TRP A 45 18.97 -13.40 3.16
N LEU A 46 18.17 -12.78 2.29
CA LEU A 46 17.84 -11.36 2.43
C LEU A 46 16.98 -11.11 3.67
N GLU A 47 15.85 -11.80 3.79
CA GLU A 47 14.89 -11.53 4.85
C GLU A 47 15.42 -12.01 6.20
N ALA A 48 15.99 -13.21 6.24
CA ALA A 48 16.63 -13.75 7.44
C ALA A 48 17.79 -12.87 7.94
N SER A 49 18.39 -12.06 7.07
CA SER A 49 19.40 -11.09 7.48
C SER A 49 18.86 -9.78 8.05
N GLY A 50 17.53 -9.55 8.01
CA GLY A 50 16.95 -8.26 8.38
C GLY A 50 17.19 -7.16 7.35
N GLN A 51 17.45 -7.52 6.10
CA GLN A 51 17.55 -6.55 5.00
C GLN A 51 16.16 -6.26 4.43
N ASP A 52 15.84 -4.99 4.27
CA ASP A 52 14.50 -4.53 3.87
C ASP A 52 14.24 -4.66 2.37
N GLY A 53 15.29 -4.69 1.54
CA GLY A 53 15.12 -4.77 0.10
C GLY A 53 16.42 -4.87 -0.69
N VAL A 54 16.30 -4.63 -1.99
CA VAL A 54 17.39 -4.70 -2.98
C VAL A 54 17.69 -3.30 -3.54
N PRO A 55 18.92 -3.02 -4.03
CA PRO A 55 20.03 -3.94 -4.24
C PRO A 55 20.78 -4.31 -2.96
N ALA A 56 20.91 -5.62 -2.71
CA ALA A 56 21.72 -6.19 -1.64
C ALA A 56 22.78 -7.13 -2.22
N GLY A 57 23.94 -7.15 -1.58
CA GLY A 57 25.09 -7.95 -1.96
C GLY A 57 25.50 -8.91 -0.85
N PHE A 58 26.01 -10.07 -1.25
CA PHE A 58 26.55 -11.07 -0.33
C PHE A 58 27.93 -11.52 -0.77
N ILE A 59 28.83 -11.67 0.21
CA ILE A 59 30.11 -12.34 0.04
C ILE A 59 30.03 -13.67 0.77
N VAL A 60 30.13 -14.76 0.01
CA VAL A 60 30.23 -16.12 0.53
C VAL A 60 31.70 -16.53 0.50
N ASP A 61 32.21 -16.99 1.63
CA ASP A 61 33.59 -17.45 1.74
C ASP A 61 33.79 -18.89 1.21
N ARG A 62 35.02 -19.39 1.27
CA ARG A 62 35.37 -20.74 0.81
C ARG A 62 34.79 -21.87 1.68
N THR A 63 34.24 -21.54 2.85
CA THR A 63 33.60 -22.48 3.78
C THR A 63 32.08 -22.48 3.63
N ASN A 64 31.55 -21.87 2.56
CA ASN A 64 30.12 -21.71 2.29
C ASN A 64 29.37 -20.92 3.38
N ARG A 65 30.05 -19.97 4.02
CA ARG A 65 29.43 -19.04 4.99
C ARG A 65 29.27 -17.66 4.38
N ILE A 66 28.18 -16.97 4.71
CA ILE A 66 28.05 -15.55 4.41
C ILE A 66 29.05 -14.79 5.28
N ALA A 67 30.13 -14.31 4.68
CA ALA A 67 31.17 -13.53 5.35
C ALA A 67 30.78 -12.05 5.49
N TRP A 68 29.91 -11.56 4.60
CA TRP A 68 29.40 -10.19 4.64
C TRP A 68 28.11 -10.06 3.82
N MET A 69 27.27 -9.11 4.23
CA MET A 69 26.02 -8.71 3.58
C MET A 69 25.83 -7.18 3.68
N GLY A 70 25.16 -6.58 2.70
CA GLY A 70 24.80 -5.15 2.76
C GLY A 70 24.63 -4.50 1.37
N PRO A 71 24.70 -3.16 1.29
CA PRO A 71 24.54 -2.43 0.03
C PRO A 71 25.53 -2.89 -1.03
N ALA A 72 25.05 -3.21 -2.23
CA ALA A 72 25.90 -3.78 -3.29
C ALA A 72 27.12 -2.90 -3.66
N THR A 73 27.01 -1.58 -3.47
CA THR A 73 28.10 -0.60 -3.67
C THR A 73 29.28 -0.79 -2.72
N HIS A 74 29.09 -1.46 -1.59
CA HIS A 74 30.13 -1.69 -0.58
C HIS A 74 30.90 -3.01 -0.76
N ILE A 75 30.55 -3.85 -1.74
CA ILE A 75 31.17 -5.16 -1.87
C ILE A 75 32.68 -5.07 -2.14
N GLU A 76 33.12 -4.21 -3.07
CA GLU A 76 34.53 -4.15 -3.48
C GLU A 76 35.50 -3.85 -2.33
N PRO A 77 35.30 -2.81 -1.49
CA PRO A 77 36.20 -2.55 -0.38
C PRO A 77 36.21 -3.69 0.65
N ILE A 78 35.07 -4.34 0.91
CA ILE A 78 34.99 -5.46 1.85
C ILE A 78 35.70 -6.70 1.30
N LEU A 79 35.51 -7.01 0.02
CA LEU A 79 36.18 -8.13 -0.64
C LEU A 79 37.71 -8.00 -0.57
N LYS A 80 38.25 -6.79 -0.79
CA LYS A 80 39.69 -6.53 -0.65
C LYS A 80 40.21 -6.83 0.77
N ARG A 81 39.46 -6.45 1.81
CA ARG A 81 39.81 -6.75 3.21
C ARG A 81 39.77 -8.25 3.50
N ILE A 82 38.75 -8.95 3.00
CA ILE A 82 38.65 -10.42 3.11
C ILE A 82 39.86 -11.10 2.46
N LEU A 83 40.22 -10.70 1.24
CA LEU A 83 41.38 -11.26 0.53
C LEU A 83 42.72 -11.02 1.23
N ARG A 84 42.84 -9.93 2.00
CA ARG A 84 44.02 -9.61 2.80
C ARG A 84 44.03 -10.28 4.18
N GLY A 85 42.96 -10.98 4.56
CA GLY A 85 42.82 -11.55 5.90
C GLY A 85 42.51 -10.51 6.99
N GLU A 86 42.12 -9.30 6.60
CA GLU A 86 41.80 -8.18 7.50
C GLU A 86 40.32 -8.17 7.95
N TRP A 87 39.54 -9.15 7.51
CA TRP A 87 38.12 -9.27 7.79
C TRP A 87 37.86 -10.34 8.86
N ASN A 88 37.31 -9.93 10.00
CA ASN A 88 36.88 -10.83 11.05
C ASN A 88 35.36 -11.02 10.97
N ILE A 89 34.92 -12.22 10.60
CA ILE A 89 33.50 -12.56 10.41
C ILE A 89 32.72 -12.49 11.73
N ASP A 90 33.31 -12.90 12.84
CA ASP A 90 32.63 -12.87 14.14
C ASP A 90 32.41 -11.43 14.62
N ALA A 91 33.42 -10.57 14.42
CA ALA A 91 33.28 -9.14 14.70
C ALA A 91 32.20 -8.49 13.83
N ALA A 92 32.15 -8.82 12.53
CA ALA A 92 31.14 -8.32 11.61
C ALA A 92 29.72 -8.80 12.00
N ARG A 93 29.59 -10.05 12.46
CA ARG A 93 28.32 -10.58 12.98
C ARG A 93 27.85 -9.80 14.20
N THR A 94 28.72 -9.58 15.17
CA THR A 94 28.39 -8.80 16.38
C THR A 94 27.99 -7.37 16.02
N GLU A 95 28.70 -6.73 15.09
CA GLU A 95 28.33 -5.40 14.60
C GLU A 95 26.94 -5.38 13.94
N TRP A 96 26.58 -6.44 13.21
CA TRP A 96 25.27 -6.57 12.59
C TRP A 96 24.15 -6.78 13.61
N GLN A 97 24.35 -7.70 14.57
CA GLN A 97 23.40 -7.98 15.65
C GLN A 97 23.15 -6.76 16.55
N ALA A 98 24.12 -5.85 16.67
CA ALA A 98 23.93 -4.59 17.37
C ALA A 98 23.03 -3.59 16.63
N LYS A 99 22.85 -3.75 15.30
CA LYS A 99 22.06 -2.85 14.44
C LYS A 99 20.67 -3.39 14.14
N VAL A 100 20.53 -4.71 14.11
CA VAL A 100 19.31 -5.40 13.73
C VAL A 100 18.86 -6.28 14.88
N SER A 101 17.68 -5.99 15.42
CA SER A 101 17.07 -6.81 16.47
C SER A 101 16.31 -7.98 15.87
N ASP A 102 16.20 -9.08 16.62
CA ASP A 102 15.37 -10.22 16.21
C ASP A 102 13.91 -9.78 15.98
N ASP A 103 13.40 -8.86 16.79
CA ASP A 103 12.08 -8.25 16.63
C ASP A 103 11.92 -7.52 15.28
N SER A 104 12.94 -6.78 14.82
CA SER A 104 12.85 -6.08 13.54
C SER A 104 12.86 -7.07 12.38
N VAL A 105 13.70 -8.11 12.44
CA VAL A 105 13.69 -9.21 11.46
C VAL A 105 12.32 -9.89 11.41
N ARG A 106 11.77 -10.21 12.58
CA ARG A 106 10.48 -10.90 12.70
C ARG A 106 9.33 -10.04 12.20
N LEU A 107 9.34 -8.74 12.51
CA LEU A 107 8.34 -7.80 11.99
C LEU A 107 8.41 -7.69 10.47
N LEU A 108 9.62 -7.66 9.89
CA LEU A 108 9.78 -7.62 8.44
C LEU A 108 9.21 -8.87 7.76
N GLN A 109 9.43 -10.05 8.34
CA GLN A 109 8.82 -11.30 7.86
C GLN A 109 7.30 -11.22 7.92
N TYR A 110 6.73 -10.81 9.07
CA TYR A 110 5.28 -10.66 9.21
C TYR A 110 4.67 -9.69 8.20
N ARG A 111 5.23 -8.49 8.07
CA ARG A 111 4.75 -7.49 7.10
C ARG A 111 4.72 -8.05 5.68
N ARG A 112 5.77 -8.79 5.31
CA ARG A 112 5.94 -9.38 3.99
C ARG A 112 4.94 -10.50 3.71
N ASP A 113 4.67 -11.35 4.70
CA ASP A 113 3.74 -12.47 4.57
C ASP A 113 2.28 -12.00 4.63
N ILE A 114 1.97 -10.99 5.46
CA ILE A 114 0.66 -10.33 5.48
C ILE A 114 0.40 -9.65 4.13
N LEU A 115 1.37 -8.89 3.61
CA LEU A 115 1.25 -8.26 2.29
C LEU A 115 0.99 -9.28 1.18
N GLU A 116 1.71 -10.40 1.19
CA GLU A 116 1.49 -11.48 0.21
C GLU A 116 0.07 -12.02 0.31
N ALA A 117 -0.38 -12.38 1.52
CA ALA A 117 -1.73 -12.89 1.74
C ALA A 117 -2.82 -11.89 1.31
N THR A 118 -2.67 -10.61 1.67
CA THR A 118 -3.58 -9.53 1.27
C THR A 118 -3.65 -9.38 -0.25
N VAL A 119 -2.51 -9.34 -0.94
CA VAL A 119 -2.48 -9.17 -2.40
C VAL A 119 -3.01 -10.38 -3.14
N THR A 120 -2.86 -11.59 -2.58
CA THR A 120 -3.47 -12.80 -3.15
C THR A 120 -4.93 -13.00 -2.73
N GLY A 121 -5.50 -12.09 -1.94
CA GLY A 121 -6.88 -12.21 -1.43
C GLY A 121 -7.08 -13.32 -0.40
N ASP A 122 -6.01 -13.84 0.22
CA ASP A 122 -6.08 -14.81 1.31
C ASP A 122 -6.31 -14.09 2.65
N VAL A 123 -7.55 -13.63 2.82
CA VAL A 123 -8.01 -12.86 3.99
C VAL A 123 -7.82 -13.63 5.30
N ALA A 124 -8.02 -14.95 5.28
CA ALA A 124 -7.90 -15.79 6.46
C ALA A 124 -6.45 -15.84 6.96
N THR A 125 -5.51 -16.06 6.05
CA THR A 125 -4.08 -16.06 6.37
C THR A 125 -3.61 -14.67 6.81
N ALA A 126 -3.99 -13.61 6.10
CA ALA A 126 -3.65 -12.23 6.47
C ALA A 126 -4.11 -11.90 7.90
N SER A 127 -5.37 -12.20 8.22
CA SER A 127 -5.95 -11.98 9.54
C SER A 127 -5.26 -12.80 10.64
N SER A 128 -4.88 -14.04 10.35
CA SER A 128 -4.16 -14.89 11.29
C SER A 128 -2.75 -14.36 11.58
N LEU A 129 -2.01 -13.98 10.53
CA LEU A 129 -0.66 -13.44 10.65
C LEU A 129 -0.63 -12.10 11.40
N VAL A 130 -1.62 -11.23 11.15
CA VAL A 130 -1.77 -9.99 11.92
C VAL A 130 -1.91 -10.29 13.42
N LYS A 131 -2.83 -11.19 13.80
CA LYS A 131 -3.04 -11.56 15.21
C LYS A 131 -1.79 -12.17 15.85
N GLN A 132 -1.09 -13.01 15.10
CA GLN A 132 0.15 -13.64 15.56
C GLN A 132 1.24 -12.59 15.78
N ALA A 133 1.42 -11.67 14.83
CA ALA A 133 2.37 -10.57 14.95
C ALA A 133 2.09 -9.68 16.16
N GLU A 134 0.82 -9.34 16.44
CA GLU A 134 0.47 -8.54 17.63
C GLU A 134 0.75 -9.27 18.94
N THR A 135 0.60 -10.60 18.95
CA THR A 135 0.84 -11.43 20.13
C THR A 135 2.34 -11.61 20.39
N GLU A 136 3.10 -11.94 19.35
CA GLU A 136 4.55 -12.18 19.46
C GLU A 136 5.36 -10.89 19.54
N LEU A 137 4.90 -9.81 18.88
CA LEU A 137 5.59 -8.53 18.77
C LEU A 137 4.62 -7.38 19.09
N PRO A 138 4.34 -7.09 20.37
CA PRO A 138 3.50 -5.95 20.73
C PRO A 138 4.02 -4.60 20.19
N SER A 139 5.33 -4.50 19.94
CA SER A 139 5.97 -3.34 19.31
C SER A 139 5.54 -3.10 17.85
N ALA A 140 4.98 -4.11 17.16
CA ALA A 140 4.51 -4.01 15.77
C ALA A 140 3.51 -2.86 15.57
N LEU A 141 2.66 -2.59 16.57
CA LEU A 141 1.70 -1.49 16.53
C LEU A 141 2.35 -0.09 16.48
N GLY A 142 3.62 0.03 16.84
CA GLY A 142 4.41 1.26 16.69
C GLY A 142 4.88 1.52 15.25
N HIS A 143 4.62 0.62 14.31
CA HIS A 143 5.06 0.74 12.92
C HIS A 143 3.89 1.01 11.97
N ALA A 144 3.96 2.12 11.22
CA ALA A 144 2.90 2.56 10.31
C ALA A 144 2.54 1.49 9.28
N GLU A 145 3.54 0.87 8.66
CA GLU A 145 3.37 -0.17 7.65
C GLU A 145 2.57 -1.38 8.15
N PHE A 146 2.83 -1.80 9.39
CA PHE A 146 2.09 -2.89 10.00
C PHE A 146 0.63 -2.49 10.23
N ASN A 147 0.39 -1.26 10.69
CA ASN A 147 -0.99 -0.75 10.87
C ASN A 147 -1.73 -0.61 9.54
N ILE A 148 -1.07 -0.20 8.46
CA ILE A 148 -1.69 -0.12 7.12
C ILE A 148 -2.12 -1.51 6.64
N LEU A 149 -1.23 -2.51 6.77
CA LEU A 149 -1.54 -3.90 6.41
C LEU A 149 -2.64 -4.50 7.30
N LYS A 150 -2.63 -4.20 8.59
CA LYS A 150 -3.71 -4.59 9.50
C LYS A 150 -5.05 -3.97 9.11
N LEU A 151 -5.07 -2.68 8.77
CA LEU A 151 -6.30 -2.02 8.32
C LEU A 151 -6.82 -2.66 7.03
N GLN A 152 -5.93 -2.98 6.08
CA GLN A 152 -6.31 -3.69 4.86
C GLN A 152 -6.92 -5.06 5.17
N ALA A 153 -6.26 -5.86 6.02
CA ALA A 153 -6.78 -7.17 6.42
C ALA A 153 -8.14 -7.10 7.13
N ILE A 154 -8.41 -6.03 7.90
CA ILE A 154 -9.73 -5.80 8.52
C ILE A 154 -10.78 -5.50 7.45
N VAL A 155 -10.44 -4.64 6.49
CA VAL A 155 -11.33 -4.21 5.42
C VAL A 155 -11.67 -5.34 4.44
N ASP A 156 -10.71 -6.20 4.14
CA ASP A 156 -10.92 -7.39 3.32
C ASP A 156 -11.72 -8.49 4.07
N GLY A 157 -11.81 -8.35 5.39
CA GLY A 157 -12.50 -9.27 6.30
C GLY A 157 -14.03 -9.17 6.26
N PRO A 158 -14.73 -10.11 6.92
CA PRO A 158 -16.17 -10.03 7.09
C PRO A 158 -16.57 -8.87 8.01
N ASP A 159 -17.69 -8.22 7.69
CA ASP A 159 -18.29 -7.11 8.45
C ASP A 159 -17.26 -6.01 8.82
N PRO A 160 -16.62 -5.38 7.81
CA PRO A 160 -15.46 -4.53 8.03
C PRO A 160 -15.82 -3.19 8.66
N ASP A 161 -17.04 -2.66 8.47
CA ASP A 161 -17.33 -1.24 8.67
C ASP A 161 -16.98 -0.70 10.07
N ASP A 162 -17.56 -1.25 11.13
CA ASP A 162 -17.29 -0.77 12.50
C ASP A 162 -15.84 -1.03 12.94
N HIS A 163 -15.26 -2.14 12.49
CA HIS A 163 -13.89 -2.53 12.85
C HIS A 163 -12.86 -1.65 12.14
N ALA A 164 -13.07 -1.38 10.85
CA ALA A 164 -12.22 -0.54 10.02
C ALA A 164 -12.26 0.91 10.51
N THR A 165 -13.44 1.47 10.77
CA THR A 165 -13.58 2.83 11.32
C THR A 165 -12.81 2.99 12.61
N ARG A 166 -13.06 2.09 13.59
CA ARG A 166 -12.40 2.13 14.90
C ARG A 166 -10.89 2.00 14.77
N PHE A 167 -10.43 1.02 14.02
CA PHE A 167 -9.00 0.79 13.89
C PHE A 167 -8.29 1.90 13.10
N TYR A 168 -8.92 2.44 12.06
CA TYR A 168 -8.39 3.60 11.33
C TYR A 168 -8.16 4.80 12.27
N ILE A 169 -9.15 5.12 13.11
CA ILE A 169 -9.07 6.19 14.12
C ILE A 169 -7.87 5.96 15.05
N GLU A 170 -7.79 4.77 15.65
CA GLU A 170 -6.71 4.42 16.56
C GLU A 170 -5.33 4.46 15.90
N ALA A 171 -5.20 3.89 14.69
CA ALA A 171 -3.94 3.87 13.96
C ALA A 171 -3.52 5.28 13.55
N SER A 172 -4.45 6.10 13.07
CA SER A 172 -4.18 7.51 12.78
C SER A 172 -3.68 8.26 14.02
N ASP A 173 -4.30 8.04 15.19
CA ASP A 173 -3.93 8.76 16.42
C ASP A 173 -2.55 8.35 16.94
N ARG A 174 -2.04 7.15 16.56
CA ARG A 174 -0.65 6.74 16.80
C ARG A 174 0.36 7.49 15.93
N PHE A 175 -0.05 7.97 14.75
CA PHE A 175 0.83 8.61 13.76
C PHE A 175 0.34 10.02 13.37
N PRO A 176 0.10 10.94 14.32
CA PRO A 176 -0.62 12.19 14.06
C PRO A 176 0.13 13.16 13.12
N THR A 177 1.46 13.06 13.06
CA THR A 177 2.31 13.93 12.25
C THR A 177 2.99 13.22 11.08
N ASP A 178 2.82 11.90 10.96
CA ASP A 178 3.40 11.13 9.87
C ASP A 178 2.49 11.23 8.64
N VAL A 179 2.91 12.08 7.71
CA VAL A 179 2.20 12.38 6.48
C VAL A 179 1.88 11.13 5.67
N ASP A 180 2.86 10.24 5.51
CA ASP A 180 2.71 9.07 4.66
C ASP A 180 1.76 8.07 5.32
N ALA A 181 1.93 7.83 6.62
CA ALA A 181 1.04 6.96 7.38
C ALA A 181 -0.41 7.44 7.32
N GLN A 182 -0.65 8.74 7.55
CA GLN A 182 -1.98 9.35 7.47
C GLN A 182 -2.63 9.15 6.11
N LEU A 183 -1.88 9.40 5.03
CA LEU A 183 -2.38 9.27 3.66
C LEU A 183 -2.69 7.83 3.29
N ARG A 184 -1.82 6.90 3.66
CA ARG A 184 -1.98 5.48 3.30
C ARG A 184 -3.08 4.80 4.10
N LEU A 185 -3.23 5.13 5.38
CA LEU A 185 -4.38 4.68 6.18
C LEU A 185 -5.69 5.23 5.61
N ALA A 186 -5.73 6.52 5.27
CA ALA A 186 -6.93 7.13 4.69
C ALA A 186 -7.28 6.56 3.31
N ALA A 187 -6.26 6.26 2.48
CA ALA A 187 -6.47 5.68 1.16
C ALA A 187 -7.16 4.31 1.21
N VAL A 188 -6.84 3.47 2.21
CA VAL A 188 -7.53 2.18 2.42
C VAL A 188 -9.02 2.42 2.68
N ILE A 189 -9.36 3.30 3.62
CA ILE A 189 -10.77 3.65 3.93
C ILE A 189 -11.51 4.18 2.69
N VAL A 190 -10.92 5.16 2.00
CA VAL A 190 -11.55 5.83 0.87
C VAL A 190 -11.80 4.87 -0.27
N ARG A 191 -10.85 3.98 -0.57
CA ARG A 191 -10.94 3.01 -1.67
C ARG A 191 -11.92 1.87 -1.36
N ASP A 192 -11.80 1.27 -0.19
CA ASP A 192 -12.38 -0.05 0.08
C ASP A 192 -13.61 0.01 1.00
N THR A 193 -13.84 1.12 1.70
CA THR A 193 -15.06 1.36 2.49
C THR A 193 -15.84 2.59 1.99
N PRO A 194 -16.14 2.69 0.67
CA PRO A 194 -16.65 3.93 0.07
C PRO A 194 -18.07 4.33 0.51
N LEU A 195 -18.80 3.44 1.18
CA LEU A 195 -20.15 3.71 1.71
C LEU A 195 -20.16 3.97 3.23
N ASN A 196 -19.02 3.80 3.90
CA ASN A 196 -18.91 4.00 5.34
C ASN A 196 -18.73 5.49 5.65
N ILE A 197 -19.86 6.19 5.79
CA ILE A 197 -19.91 7.64 5.99
C ILE A 197 -19.17 8.07 7.26
N GLU A 198 -19.17 7.26 8.32
CA GLU A 198 -18.46 7.58 9.56
C GLU A 198 -16.94 7.53 9.35
N ALA A 199 -16.42 6.47 8.73
CA ALA A 199 -15.01 6.37 8.39
C ALA A 199 -14.56 7.50 7.47
N LEU A 200 -15.36 7.84 6.45
CA LEU A 200 -15.05 8.92 5.52
C LEU A 200 -15.04 10.30 6.18
N LYS A 201 -15.95 10.57 7.14
CA LYS A 201 -15.92 11.78 7.96
C LYS A 201 -14.66 11.83 8.83
N ALA A 202 -14.27 10.69 9.42
CA ALA A 202 -13.04 10.60 10.22
C ALA A 202 -11.79 10.87 9.36
N VAL A 203 -11.75 10.37 8.12
CA VAL A 203 -10.70 10.67 7.13
C VAL A 203 -10.65 12.16 6.83
N LEU A 204 -11.79 12.75 6.48
CA LEU A 204 -11.89 14.16 6.11
C LEU A 204 -11.36 15.08 7.22
N ASP A 205 -11.84 14.87 8.45
CA ASP A 205 -11.47 15.64 9.63
C ASP A 205 -9.95 15.58 9.92
N ARG A 206 -9.36 14.39 9.84
CA ARG A 206 -7.92 14.16 10.08
C ARG A 206 -7.05 14.79 9.00
N LEU A 207 -7.34 14.53 7.73
CA LEU A 207 -6.54 15.07 6.63
C LEU A 207 -6.68 16.59 6.52
N GLN A 208 -7.85 17.17 6.82
CA GLN A 208 -8.01 18.63 6.87
C GLN A 208 -7.28 19.29 8.06
N ARG A 209 -7.16 18.60 9.21
CA ARG A 209 -6.27 19.07 10.30
C ARG A 209 -4.83 19.11 9.84
N LEU A 210 -4.38 18.04 9.22
CA LEU A 210 -3.02 17.88 8.71
C LEU A 210 -2.70 18.95 7.65
N GLU A 211 -3.63 19.17 6.72
CA GLU A 211 -3.55 20.23 5.71
C GLU A 211 -3.41 21.63 6.34
N ARG A 212 -4.27 21.96 7.32
CA ARG A 212 -4.22 23.25 8.02
C ARG A 212 -2.87 23.48 8.70
N GLN A 213 -2.32 22.43 9.32
CA GLN A 213 -1.02 22.50 9.97
C GLN A 213 0.09 22.85 8.97
N TRP A 214 0.20 22.15 7.84
CA TRP A 214 1.26 22.44 6.86
C TRP A 214 1.04 23.74 6.08
N ARG A 215 -0.21 24.15 5.87
CA ARG A 215 -0.47 25.45 5.25
C ARG A 215 0.00 26.61 6.13
N SER A 216 -0.03 26.42 7.45
CA SER A 216 0.51 27.37 8.42
C SER A 216 2.03 27.27 8.63
N SER A 217 2.68 26.21 8.12
CA SER A 217 4.12 26.01 8.24
C SER A 217 4.91 26.71 7.14
N THR A 218 6.22 26.80 7.35
CA THR A 218 7.14 27.34 6.35
C THR A 218 7.19 26.43 5.12
N GLU A 219 7.60 26.96 3.97
CA GLU A 219 7.71 26.17 2.75
C GLU A 219 8.69 24.98 2.89
N ALA A 220 9.73 25.12 3.71
CA ALA A 220 10.70 24.07 3.99
C ALA A 220 10.10 22.92 4.82
N ASP A 221 9.09 23.21 5.64
CA ASP A 221 8.42 22.23 6.51
C ASP A 221 7.20 21.57 5.83
N ARG A 222 6.86 21.97 4.61
CA ARG A 222 5.75 21.39 3.86
C ARG A 222 6.16 20.06 3.24
N PRO A 223 5.24 19.10 3.15
CA PRO A 223 5.52 17.85 2.43
C PRO A 223 5.85 18.11 0.96
N PHE A 224 6.59 17.19 0.36
CA PHE A 224 6.87 17.24 -1.07
C PHE A 224 5.55 17.32 -1.87
N PRO A 225 5.49 18.06 -3.01
CA PRO A 225 4.23 18.32 -3.71
C PRO A 225 3.39 17.07 -4.04
N ILE A 226 4.02 15.92 -4.28
CA ILE A 226 3.26 14.67 -4.51
C ILE A 226 2.40 14.26 -3.30
N PHE A 227 2.88 14.44 -2.07
CA PHE A 227 2.11 14.14 -0.87
C PHE A 227 0.96 15.15 -0.70
N GLN A 228 1.16 16.40 -1.09
CA GLN A 228 0.09 17.41 -1.10
C GLN A 228 -0.98 17.05 -2.13
N VAL A 229 -0.59 16.66 -3.35
CA VAL A 229 -1.51 16.19 -4.39
C VAL A 229 -2.32 14.99 -3.90
N ARG A 230 -1.66 13.96 -3.36
CA ARG A 230 -2.32 12.77 -2.80
C ARG A 230 -3.28 13.14 -1.68
N LEU A 231 -2.88 14.04 -0.77
CA LEU A 231 -3.75 14.54 0.30
C LEU A 231 -5.03 15.17 -0.27
N HIS A 232 -4.90 16.11 -1.21
CA HIS A 232 -6.05 16.82 -1.76
C HIS A 232 -6.97 15.88 -2.56
N LEU A 233 -6.42 14.91 -3.29
CA LEU A 233 -7.22 13.89 -3.98
C LEU A 233 -8.00 13.01 -3.00
N THR A 234 -7.36 12.53 -1.93
CA THR A 234 -8.04 11.72 -0.90
C THR A 234 -9.13 12.51 -0.16
N ILE A 235 -8.86 13.78 0.18
CA ILE A 235 -9.89 14.68 0.76
C ILE A 235 -11.03 14.89 -0.23
N ALA A 236 -10.74 15.18 -1.50
CA ALA A 236 -11.75 15.44 -2.51
C ALA A 236 -12.70 14.25 -2.67
N GLU A 237 -12.14 13.04 -2.72
CA GLU A 237 -12.92 11.83 -2.89
C GLU A 237 -13.75 11.48 -1.65
N ALA A 238 -13.18 11.63 -0.45
CA ALA A 238 -13.92 11.46 0.80
C ALA A 238 -15.07 12.48 0.90
N ALA A 239 -14.80 13.76 0.63
CA ALA A 239 -15.80 14.83 0.62
C ALA A 239 -16.92 14.56 -0.38
N LEU A 240 -16.57 14.11 -1.59
CA LEU A 240 -17.55 13.73 -2.61
C LEU A 240 -18.50 12.63 -2.10
N ARG A 241 -17.95 11.56 -1.51
CA ARG A 241 -18.73 10.41 -1.04
C ARG A 241 -19.68 10.73 0.10
N ILE A 242 -19.35 11.71 0.95
CA ILE A 242 -20.23 12.17 2.02
C ILE A 242 -21.17 13.31 1.61
N GLY A 243 -21.14 13.73 0.33
CA GLY A 243 -22.01 14.76 -0.23
C GLY A 243 -21.48 16.21 -0.11
N GLU A 244 -20.26 16.42 0.39
CA GLU A 244 -19.62 17.74 0.50
C GLU A 244 -19.01 18.21 -0.83
N THR A 245 -19.87 18.39 -1.83
CA THR A 245 -19.46 18.71 -3.22
C THR A 245 -18.60 19.98 -3.32
N ALA A 246 -18.89 21.00 -2.50
CA ALA A 246 -18.11 22.24 -2.49
C ALA A 246 -16.68 22.03 -1.98
N GLU A 247 -16.48 21.13 -1.00
CA GLU A 247 -15.14 20.79 -0.52
C GLU A 247 -14.39 19.96 -1.56
N CYS A 248 -15.05 18.99 -2.19
CA CYS A 248 -14.50 18.24 -3.32
C CYS A 248 -13.91 19.17 -4.40
N GLU A 249 -14.66 20.19 -4.85
CA GLU A 249 -14.18 21.12 -5.88
C GLU A 249 -12.99 21.96 -5.43
N ARG A 250 -13.03 22.49 -4.19
CA ARG A 250 -11.90 23.26 -3.64
C ARG A 250 -10.61 22.46 -3.66
N GLN A 251 -10.70 21.17 -3.36
CA GLN A 251 -9.54 20.29 -3.28
C GLN A 251 -9.02 19.91 -4.67
N ILE A 252 -9.91 19.65 -5.64
CA ILE A 252 -9.54 19.46 -7.05
C ILE A 252 -8.85 20.70 -7.64
N GLU A 253 -9.31 21.90 -7.29
CA GLU A 253 -8.66 23.15 -7.70
C GLU A 253 -7.23 23.24 -7.14
N ARG A 254 -7.02 22.87 -5.87
CA ARG A 254 -5.67 22.81 -5.26
C ARG A 254 -4.75 21.83 -5.96
N VAL A 255 -5.24 20.64 -6.33
CA VAL A 255 -4.48 19.68 -7.14
C VAL A 255 -4.08 20.31 -8.48
N SER A 256 -4.99 21.05 -9.12
CA SER A 256 -4.72 21.71 -10.40
C SER A 256 -3.64 22.79 -10.27
N LEU A 257 -3.62 23.55 -9.17
CA LEU A 257 -2.56 24.51 -8.88
C LEU A 257 -1.20 23.81 -8.66
N LEU A 258 -1.19 22.74 -7.87
CA LEU A 258 0.03 21.95 -7.61
C LEU A 258 0.57 21.24 -8.84
N GLY A 259 -0.28 20.91 -9.83
CA GLY A 259 0.14 20.32 -11.10
C GLY A 259 1.14 21.17 -11.89
N HIS A 260 1.25 22.46 -11.58
CA HIS A 260 2.21 23.40 -12.18
C HIS A 260 3.53 23.50 -11.38
N ASP A 261 3.67 22.78 -10.26
CA ASP A 261 4.88 22.78 -9.46
C ASP A 261 6.03 22.08 -10.21
N THR A 262 7.12 22.81 -10.41
CA THR A 262 8.31 22.34 -11.15
C THR A 262 9.02 21.14 -10.52
N ARG A 263 8.75 20.84 -9.24
CA ARG A 263 9.31 19.69 -8.52
C ARG A 263 8.61 18.38 -8.84
N LEU A 264 7.42 18.42 -9.46
CA LEU A 264 6.75 17.23 -9.95
C LEU A 264 7.37 16.81 -11.29
N ASP A 265 7.49 15.50 -11.50
CA ASP A 265 7.76 14.95 -12.83
C ASP A 265 6.46 14.68 -13.61
N ASP A 266 6.59 14.23 -14.85
CA ASP A 266 5.43 13.95 -15.71
C ASP A 266 4.56 12.81 -15.19
N ALA A 267 5.16 11.80 -14.54
CA ALA A 267 4.41 10.69 -13.97
C ALA A 267 3.48 11.17 -12.86
N HIS A 268 4.00 11.99 -11.95
CA HIS A 268 3.21 12.59 -10.88
C HIS A 268 2.11 13.52 -11.41
N ARG A 269 2.39 14.32 -12.44
CA ARG A 269 1.39 15.17 -13.10
C ARG A 269 0.27 14.36 -13.74
N ASN A 270 0.61 13.27 -14.43
CA ASN A 270 -0.36 12.40 -15.07
C ASN A 270 -1.28 11.73 -14.04
N VAL A 271 -0.72 11.19 -12.95
CA VAL A 271 -1.51 10.64 -11.84
C VAL A 271 -2.47 11.69 -11.28
N ALA A 272 -1.99 12.90 -11.03
CA ALA A 272 -2.84 14.00 -10.53
C ALA A 272 -4.01 14.32 -11.47
N ALA A 273 -3.75 14.36 -12.78
CA ALA A 273 -4.75 14.63 -13.80
C ALA A 273 -5.78 13.50 -13.93
N ASP A 274 -5.32 12.24 -13.96
CA ASP A 274 -6.15 11.06 -14.12
C ASP A 274 -7.09 10.86 -12.92
N ASP A 275 -6.58 11.01 -11.70
CA ASP A 275 -7.39 10.92 -10.50
C ASP A 275 -8.37 12.09 -10.37
N SER A 276 -7.94 13.31 -10.71
CA SER A 276 -8.87 14.46 -10.76
C SER A 276 -9.99 14.22 -11.77
N ALA A 277 -9.69 13.63 -12.93
CA ALA A 277 -10.70 13.29 -13.92
C ALA A 277 -11.63 12.18 -13.44
N ARG A 278 -11.09 11.16 -12.75
CA ARG A 278 -11.86 10.08 -12.13
C ARG A 278 -12.86 10.60 -11.11
N ILE A 279 -12.43 11.47 -10.19
CA ILE A 279 -13.31 12.06 -9.16
C ILE A 279 -14.42 12.91 -9.82
N ARG A 280 -14.10 13.70 -10.85
CA ARG A 280 -15.11 14.47 -11.60
C ARG A 280 -16.15 13.57 -12.29
N ARG A 281 -15.73 12.41 -12.82
CA ARG A 281 -16.66 11.41 -13.40
C ARG A 281 -17.60 10.84 -12.34
N LEU A 282 -17.06 10.38 -11.20
CA LEU A 282 -17.86 9.88 -10.08
C LEU A 282 -18.91 10.89 -9.62
N ARG A 283 -18.55 12.18 -9.56
CA ARG A 283 -19.49 13.26 -9.24
C ARG A 283 -20.60 13.40 -10.28
N HIS A 284 -20.26 13.32 -11.56
CA HIS A 284 -21.25 13.42 -12.63
C HIS A 284 -22.26 12.28 -12.55
N GLU A 285 -21.78 11.05 -12.33
CA GLU A 285 -22.61 9.85 -12.13
C GLU A 285 -23.53 9.99 -10.92
N ALA A 286 -23.00 10.44 -9.77
CA ALA A 286 -23.79 10.71 -8.57
C ALA A 286 -24.88 11.78 -8.83
N GLY A 287 -24.53 12.85 -9.54
CA GLY A 287 -25.45 13.93 -9.90
C GLY A 287 -26.52 13.56 -10.93
N ILE A 288 -26.30 12.51 -11.74
CA ILE A 288 -27.33 11.92 -12.61
C ILE A 288 -28.27 11.05 -11.76
N ALA A 289 -27.72 10.17 -10.91
CA ALA A 289 -28.51 9.30 -10.05
C ALA A 289 -29.48 10.08 -9.14
N SER A 290 -29.04 11.18 -8.53
CA SER A 290 -29.91 12.05 -7.73
C SER A 290 -31.02 12.74 -8.53
N ARG A 291 -30.85 12.97 -9.84
CA ARG A 291 -31.86 13.56 -10.72
C ARG A 291 -32.85 12.53 -11.26
N SER A 292 -32.40 11.31 -11.52
CA SER A 292 -33.24 10.20 -11.99
C SER A 292 -34.08 9.55 -10.88
N GLY A 293 -33.72 9.77 -9.60
CA GLY A 293 -34.49 9.30 -8.43
C GLY A 293 -35.63 10.23 -7.99
N MET A 294 -35.93 11.30 -8.72
CA MET A 294 -37.09 12.16 -8.45
C MET A 294 -38.35 11.45 -8.97
N ALA A 295 -39.16 10.92 -8.05
CA ALA A 295 -40.45 10.31 -8.35
C ALA A 295 -41.32 11.24 -9.21
N PRO A 296 -42.14 10.69 -10.14
CA PRO A 296 -43.06 11.51 -10.92
C PRO A 296 -43.99 12.25 -9.97
N ALA A 297 -44.24 13.53 -10.28
CA ALA A 297 -45.19 14.36 -9.53
C ALA A 297 -46.53 13.61 -9.39
N ASP A 298 -47.02 13.53 -8.16
CA ASP A 298 -48.36 13.03 -7.86
C ASP A 298 -49.38 13.83 -8.70
N ASP A 299 -49.97 13.16 -9.69
CA ASP A 299 -51.17 13.62 -10.37
C ASP A 299 -52.36 13.13 -9.53
N PRO A 300 -53.17 14.04 -8.92
CA PRO A 300 -54.28 13.62 -8.08
C PRO A 300 -55.48 13.34 -8.97
N SER A 301 -55.54 12.17 -9.59
CA SER A 301 -56.81 11.62 -10.07
C SER A 301 -56.79 10.10 -10.17
N GLU A 302 -57.95 9.52 -9.84
CA GLU A 302 -58.37 8.12 -10.05
C GLU A 302 -58.34 7.18 -8.83
N THR A 303 -59.44 7.35 -8.10
CA THR A 303 -60.25 6.41 -7.31
C THR A 303 -60.10 4.90 -7.57
N GLU A 304 -60.01 4.17 -6.46
CA GLU A 304 -60.67 2.91 -6.09
C GLU A 304 -60.84 1.77 -7.12
N GLY A 305 -60.30 0.59 -6.75
CA GLY A 305 -60.65 -0.70 -7.34
C GLY A 305 -59.94 -1.88 -6.69
N GLU A 306 -60.54 -2.46 -5.65
CA GLU A 306 -60.17 -3.75 -5.04
C GLU A 306 -60.23 -4.92 -6.05
N ASN A 307 -59.22 -5.81 -6.08
CA ASN A 307 -59.39 -7.24 -5.73
C ASN A 307 -58.15 -8.14 -6.00
N ARG A 308 -57.76 -8.85 -4.92
CA ARG A 308 -57.40 -10.28 -4.74
C ARG A 308 -56.50 -11.10 -5.71
N ALA A 309 -55.72 -11.95 -5.02
CA ALA A 309 -55.00 -13.19 -5.42
C ALA A 309 -53.67 -12.94 -6.16
N GLY A 310 -52.49 -13.36 -5.67
CA GLY A 310 -52.12 -14.62 -5.02
C GLY A 310 -51.32 -15.44 -6.02
N ILE A 311 -50.01 -15.68 -5.79
CA ILE A 311 -49.22 -16.89 -6.15
C ILE A 311 -47.72 -16.64 -5.89
N SER A 312 -47.12 -17.64 -5.25
CA SER A 312 -45.71 -17.87 -4.92
C SER A 312 -44.88 -18.34 -6.12
N CYS A 313 -43.59 -17.98 -6.20
CA CYS A 313 -42.40 -18.82 -6.50
C CYS A 313 -41.15 -17.92 -6.63
N ARG A 314 -40.15 -18.01 -5.75
CA ARG A 314 -38.91 -18.84 -5.79
C ARG A 314 -37.94 -18.59 -6.96
N THR A 315 -36.79 -18.02 -6.57
CA THR A 315 -35.40 -18.34 -6.98
C THR A 315 -35.04 -18.33 -8.47
N GLY A 316 -34.17 -17.38 -8.85
CA GLY A 316 -33.39 -17.41 -10.08
C GLY A 316 -32.14 -16.56 -9.91
N SER A 317 -31.02 -17.23 -9.65
CA SER A 317 -29.65 -16.69 -9.65
C SER A 317 -29.30 -16.15 -11.04
N CYS A 318 -28.82 -14.92 -11.11
CA CYS A 318 -28.12 -14.38 -12.27
C CYS A 318 -26.73 -13.89 -11.81
N THR A 319 -25.72 -14.69 -12.13
CA THR A 319 -24.31 -14.34 -12.08
C THR A 319 -24.01 -13.34 -13.19
N ALA A 320 -23.61 -12.12 -12.81
CA ALA A 320 -22.99 -11.17 -13.72
C ALA A 320 -21.50 -11.08 -13.37
N ALA A 321 -20.67 -11.44 -14.35
CA ALA A 321 -19.23 -11.36 -14.30
C ALA A 321 -18.79 -9.91 -14.13
N ALA A 322 -17.98 -9.64 -13.11
CA ALA A 322 -17.27 -8.37 -12.95
C ALA A 322 -15.87 -8.52 -13.56
N ASP A 323 -15.63 -7.80 -14.64
CA ASP A 323 -14.29 -7.53 -15.19
C ASP A 323 -13.46 -6.80 -14.13
N SER A 324 -12.49 -7.50 -13.55
CA SER A 324 -11.49 -6.92 -12.64
C SER A 324 -10.39 -6.25 -13.48
N GLY A 325 -10.52 -4.94 -13.68
CA GLY A 325 -9.46 -4.10 -14.23
C GLY A 325 -8.32 -3.93 -13.22
N ASP A 326 -7.23 -4.65 -13.45
CA ASP A 326 -5.94 -4.51 -12.78
C ASP A 326 -5.42 -3.07 -12.84
N ILE A 327 -5.24 -2.44 -11.67
CA ILE A 327 -4.31 -1.32 -11.49
C ILE A 327 -3.50 -1.61 -10.23
N ALA A 328 -2.38 -2.31 -10.41
CA ALA A 328 -1.31 -2.35 -9.42
C ALA A 328 -0.71 -0.94 -9.30
N ALA A 329 -0.96 -0.27 -8.18
CA ALA A 329 -0.27 0.96 -7.82
C ALA A 329 1.23 0.66 -7.59
N PRO A 330 2.16 1.53 -8.05
CA PRO A 330 3.58 1.34 -7.78
C PRO A 330 3.89 1.69 -6.33
N LEU A 331 4.66 0.81 -5.68
CA LEU A 331 5.31 0.99 -4.38
C LEU A 331 6.19 2.24 -4.37
#